data_AF-A0A479ZZU2-F1
#
_entry.id   AF-A0A479ZZU2-F1
#
_cell.length_a   1.000
_cell.length_b   1.000
_cell.length_c   1.000
_cell.angle_alpha   90.00
_cell.angle_beta   90.00
_cell.angle_gamma   90.00
#
_symmetry.space_group_name_H-M   'P 1'
#
loop_
_entity.id
_entity.type
_entity.pdbx_description
1 polymer ?
#
loop_
_entity_poly.entity_id
_entity_poly.type
_entity_poly.pdbx_seq_one_letter_code
_entity_poly.pdbx_strand_id
1 'polypeptide(L)' 'MLEWITKTISSLGYLGITLLMFLENLFPPIPSELIMPLAGFTASPYQPGVAKLNIIGVFLSGLLGSVAGALIW' A
#
# COMPACT_ATOMS: atom_id res chain seq x y z
N MET A 1 3.28 3.25 -13.98
CA MET A 1 2.31 3.03 -12.89
C MET A 1 2.91 2.16 -11.79
N LEU A 2 3.37 0.95 -12.09
CA LEU A 2 4.02 0.05 -11.10
C LEU A 2 5.22 0.69 -10.40
N GLU A 3 6.17 1.27 -11.12
CA GLU A 3 7.34 1.94 -10.51
C GLU A 3 6.94 3.07 -9.55
N TRP A 4 5.87 3.82 -9.87
CA TRP A 4 5.39 4.89 -9.02
C TRP A 4 4.77 4.34 -7.72
N ILE A 5 3.97 3.28 -7.82
CA ILE A 5 3.40 2.57 -6.66
C ILE A 5 4.54 2.00 -5.80
N THR A 6 5.49 1.28 -6.39
CA THR A 6 6.62 0.69 -5.68
C THR A 6 7.50 1.75 -5.01
N LYS A 7 7.77 2.88 -5.68
CA LYS A 7 8.55 3.99 -5.11
C LYS A 7 7.81 4.65 -3.95
N THR A 8 6.49 4.80 -4.06
CA THR A 8 5.62 5.35 -3.00
C THR A 8 5.61 4.42 -1.78
N ILE A 9 5.40 3.13 -1.97
CA ILE A 9 5.44 2.13 -0.90
C ILE A 9 6.83 2.03 -0.28
N SER A 10 7.89 2.05 -1.09
CA SER A 10 9.27 1.99 -0.60
C SER A 10 9.67 3.24 0.19
N SER A 11 9.17 4.42 -0.21
CA SER A 11 9.46 5.69 0.46
C SER A 11 8.62 5.95 1.71
N LEU A 12 7.36 5.52 1.74
CA LEU A 12 6.39 5.83 2.81
C LEU A 12 6.01 4.61 3.65
N GLY A 13 6.40 3.39 3.25
CA GLY A 13 6.08 2.14 3.93
C GLY A 13 4.57 1.94 4.11
N TYR A 14 4.17 1.67 5.36
CA TYR A 14 2.76 1.53 5.76
C TYR A 14 1.88 2.71 5.38
N LEU A 15 2.37 3.94 5.57
CA LEU A 15 1.63 5.14 5.19
C LEU A 15 1.41 5.21 3.68
N GLY A 16 2.39 4.78 2.88
CA GLY A 16 2.26 4.72 1.43
C GLY A 16 1.16 3.76 0.99
N ILE A 17 1.08 2.60 1.64
CA ILE A 17 0.05 1.58 1.39
C ILE A 17 -1.33 2.13 1.74
N THR A 18 -1.50 2.74 2.92
CA THR A 18 -2.78 3.34 3.32
C THR A 18 -3.22 4.43 2.37
N LEU A 19 -2.31 5.31 1.94
CA LEU A 19 -2.62 6.43 1.05
C LEU A 19 -2.98 5.93 -0.37
N LEU A 20 -2.28 4.92 -0.87
CA LEU A 20 -2.60 4.29 -2.16
C LEU A 20 -3.96 3.59 -2.13
N MET A 21 -4.26 2.83 -1.07
CA MET A 21 -5.54 2.14 -0.87
C MET A 21 -6.70 3.12 -0.59
N PHE A 22 -6.40 4.30 -0.07
CA PHE A 22 -7.37 5.38 0.06
C PHE A 22 -7.65 6.00 -1.31
N LEU A 23 -6.59 6.32 -2.07
CA LEU A 23 -6.70 6.93 -3.39
C LEU A 23 -7.36 6.00 -4.41
N GLU A 24 -7.16 4.69 -4.35
CA GLU A 24 -7.87 3.76 -5.25
C GLU A 24 -9.39 3.79 -5.01
N ASN A 25 -9.83 3.99 -3.76
CA ASN A 25 -11.26 4.04 -3.45
C ASN A 25 -11.88 5.38 -3.90
N LEU A 26 -11.13 6.47 -3.77
CA LEU A 26 -11.58 7.80 -4.21
C LEU A 26 -11.49 7.96 -5.74
N PHE A 27 -10.50 7.31 -6.35
CA PHE A 27 -10.26 7.24 -7.77
C PHE A 27 -10.07 5.77 -8.18
N PRO A 28 -11.19 5.07 -8.50
CA PRO A 28 -11.20 3.69 -8.96
C PRO A 28 -10.30 3.32 -10.15
N PRO A 29 -9.77 4.22 -11.01
CA PRO A 29 -8.83 3.80 -12.06
C PRO A 29 -7.51 3.17 -11.56
N ILE A 30 -7.26 3.08 -10.24
CA ILE A 30 -6.07 2.39 -9.70
C ILE A 30 -6.41 0.92 -9.36
N PRO A 31 -5.78 -0.08 -10.00
CA PRO A 31 -6.01 -1.50 -9.71
C PRO A 31 -5.39 -1.93 -8.37
N SER A 32 -6.25 -2.26 -7.41
CA SER A 32 -5.88 -2.72 -6.06
C SER A 32 -5.12 -4.04 -6.06
N GLU A 33 -5.29 -4.85 -7.12
CA GLU A 33 -4.57 -6.11 -7.33
C GLU A 33 -3.07 -5.91 -7.53
N LEU A 34 -2.61 -4.68 -7.78
CA LEU A 34 -1.19 -4.36 -7.88
C LEU A 34 -0.61 -3.81 -6.57
N ILE A 35 -1.39 -3.07 -5.77
CA ILE A 35 -0.89 -2.41 -4.56
C ILE A 35 -0.57 -3.43 -3.47
N MET A 36 -1.48 -4.36 -3.17
CA MET A 36 -1.32 -5.33 -2.09
C MET A 36 -0.19 -6.35 -2.33
N PRO A 37 -0.04 -6.95 -3.52
CA PRO A 37 1.10 -7.84 -3.80
C PRO A 37 2.44 -7.13 -3.77
N LEU A 38 2.51 -5.88 -4.28
CA LEU A 38 3.73 -5.07 -4.21
C LEU A 38 4.05 -4.70 -2.76
N ALA A 39 3.04 -4.31 -1.97
CA ALA A 39 3.18 -4.03 -0.54
C ALA A 39 3.71 -5.26 0.22
N GLY A 40 3.16 -6.44 -0.05
CA GLY A 40 3.61 -7.72 0.49
C GLY A 40 5.04 -8.08 0.06
N PHE A 41 5.41 -7.79 -1.19
CA PHE A 41 6.77 -8.00 -1.68
C PHE A 41 7.78 -7.05 -1.02
N THR A 42 7.44 -5.77 -0.86
CA THR A 42 8.28 -4.80 -0.11
C THR A 42 8.35 -5.09 1.39
N ALA A 43 7.38 -5.82 1.94
CA ALA A 43 7.39 -6.33 3.30
C ALA A 43 8.25 -7.60 3.48
N SER A 44 8.69 -8.20 2.38
CA SER A 44 9.57 -9.36 2.42
C SER A 44 10.94 -8.99 3.02
N PRO A 45 11.51 -9.81 3.91
CA PRO A 45 12.81 -9.57 4.55
C PRO A 45 14.00 -9.50 3.57
N TYR A 46 13.77 -9.78 2.28
CA TYR A 46 14.77 -9.73 1.22
C TYR A 46 15.01 -8.33 0.63
N GLN A 47 14.20 -7.31 0.97
CA GLN A 47 14.39 -5.95 0.49
C GLN A 47 15.35 -5.17 1.41
N PRO A 48 16.56 -4.78 0.97
CA PRO A 48 17.52 -4.05 1.79
C PRO A 48 17.08 -2.58 1.94
N GLY A 49 17.05 -2.05 3.17
CA GLY A 49 16.88 -0.62 3.44
C GLY A 49 15.46 -0.14 3.77
N VAL A 50 14.45 -1.00 3.75
CA VAL A 50 13.09 -0.67 4.19
C VAL A 50 12.88 -1.33 5.56
N ALA A 51 12.38 -0.57 6.55
CA ALA A 51 12.03 -1.11 7.87
C ALA A 51 11.19 -2.38 7.68
N LYS A 52 11.54 -3.50 8.33
CA LYS A 52 10.88 -4.81 8.19
C LYS A 52 9.36 -4.65 8.35
N LEU A 53 8.65 -4.45 7.24
CA LEU A 53 7.20 -4.30 7.30
C LEU A 53 6.64 -5.69 7.60
N ASN A 54 6.00 -5.85 8.74
CA ASN A 54 5.22 -7.04 9.03
C ASN A 54 4.03 -7.12 8.06
N ILE A 55 3.75 -8.31 7.52
CA ILE A 55 2.56 -8.64 6.73
C ILE A 55 1.27 -8.19 7.44
N ILE A 56 1.22 -8.33 8.77
CA ILE A 56 0.06 -7.87 9.56
C ILE A 56 -0.10 -6.35 9.47
N GLY A 57 1.01 -5.61 9.49
CA GLY A 57 1.00 -4.16 9.33
C GLY A 57 0.58 -3.72 7.93
N VAL A 58 1.00 -4.46 6.89
CA VAL A 58 0.57 -4.21 5.50
C VAL A 58 -0.93 -4.41 5.36
N PHE A 59 -1.45 -5.52 5.92
CA PHE A 59 -2.88 -5.82 5.91
C PHE A 59 -3.69 -4.72 6.62
N LEU A 60 -3.28 -4.34 7.84
CA LEU A 60 -3.95 -3.27 8.59
C LEU A 60 -3.88 -1.92 7.86
N SER A 61 -2.74 -1.60 7.25
CA SER A 61 -2.56 -0.34 6.50
C SER A 61 -3.48 -0.28 5.29
N GLY A 62 -3.61 -1.38 4.54
CA GLY A 62 -4.50 -1.46 3.40
C GLY A 62 -5.97 -1.45 3.79
N LEU A 63 -6.32 -2.15 4.87
CA LEU A 63 -7.67 -2.14 5.44
C LEU A 63 -8.08 -0.72 5.87
N LEU A 64 -7.20 0.00 6.58
CA LEU A 64 -7.46 1.38 7.01
C LEU A 64 -7.63 2.33 5.82
N GLY A 65 -6.78 2.21 4.79
CA GLY A 65 -6.87 3.04 3.59
C GLY A 65 -8.17 2.81 2.83
N SER A 66 -8.54 1.55 2.64
CA SER A 66 -9.79 1.17 1.96
C SER A 66 -11.01 1.64 2.78
N VAL A 67 -11.07 1.36 4.07
CA VAL A 67 -12.18 1.81 4.93
C VAL A 67 -12.31 3.34 4.94
N ALA A 68 -11.20 4.06 5.07
CA ALA A 68 -11.22 5.53 5.01
C ALA A 68 -11.69 6.04 3.65
N GLY A 69 -11.29 5.39 2.55
CA GLY A 69 -11.72 5.73 1.20
C GLY A 69 -13.22 5.51 1.00
N ALA A 70 -13.72 4.38 1.49
CA ALA A 70 -15.14 4.04 1.43
C ALA A 70 -16.02 4.92 2.34
N LEU A 71 -15.48 5.48 3.43
CA LEU A 71 -16.20 6.41 4.29
C LEU A 71 -16.33 7.82 3.68
N ILE A 72 -15.40 8.18 2.79
CA ILE A 72 -15.36 9.51 2.15
C ILE A 72 -16.16 9.52 0.83
N TRP A 73 -16.35 8.35 0.20
CA TRP A 73 -17.15 8.18 -1.00
C TRP A 73 -18.65 8.10 -0.69
#